data_AF-A0AA43LA46-F1
#
_entry.id   AF-A0AA43LA46-F1
#
_cell.length_a   1.000
_cell.length_b   1.000
_cell.length_c   1.000
_cell.angle_alpha   90.00
_cell.angle_beta   90.00
_cell.angle_gamma   90.00
#
_symmetry.space_group_name_H-M   'P 1'
#
loop_
_entity.id
_entity.type
_entity.pdbx_description
1 polymer ?
#
loop_
_entity_poly.entity_id
_entity_poly.type
_entity_poly.pdbx_seq_one_letter_code
_entity_poly.pdbx_strand_id
1 'polypeptide(L)'
;MLESERYGEAMELLRFLLQCQGQEERNYEEWRSLLEWLETAFPYASQNGDAEGAVHPEDEDLREEDMARLLAKSKMTEDAGYPQKLLQRIMNEPLSEATILALEQLSYLEGGGVDEALTAWLQGDNVHPLLQFRTLQTLRRRGMQGTVNLIRGHETAIVEIESVPLQTEDFPPQVSQVLERVAEQAEVHEPTLYYFAQELWGQFVMSIYGSEEYRKILDGEDALLDIWAGALHQFVSESLNGTRQEEETRGMYGITDGMRFQFEGAYRALKGFVKTSLLDK
;
A
#
# COMPACT_ATOMS: atom_id res chain seq x y z
N MET A 1 -14.80 -0.66 -6.07
CA MET A 1 -15.20 0.76 -6.06
C MET A 1 -16.02 1.09 -4.82
N LEU A 2 -17.27 0.63 -4.68
CA LEU A 2 -18.00 0.76 -3.40
C LEU A 2 -17.46 -0.14 -2.29
N GLU A 3 -17.05 -1.36 -2.65
CA GLU A 3 -16.38 -2.31 -1.74
C GLU A 3 -14.95 -1.88 -1.38
N SER A 4 -14.38 -0.96 -2.16
CA SER A 4 -13.04 -0.38 -1.99
C SER A 4 -13.11 1.08 -1.53
N GLU A 5 -14.28 1.51 -1.04
CA GLU A 5 -14.56 2.86 -0.50
C GLU A 5 -14.13 4.06 -1.40
N ARG A 6 -14.01 3.84 -2.72
CA ARG A 6 -13.72 4.86 -3.76
C ARG A 6 -15.03 5.57 -4.18
N TYR A 7 -15.58 6.39 -3.30
CA TYR A 7 -16.94 6.95 -3.46
C TYR A 7 -17.04 8.05 -4.51
N GLY A 8 -16.01 8.90 -4.70
CA GLY A 8 -15.98 9.91 -5.75
C GLY A 8 -16.06 9.27 -7.14
N GLU A 9 -15.18 8.31 -7.39
CA GLU A 9 -15.21 7.52 -8.63
C GLU A 9 -16.49 6.67 -8.77
N ALA A 10 -17.03 6.14 -7.67
CA ALA A 10 -18.30 5.44 -7.70
C ALA A 10 -19.45 6.38 -8.10
N MET A 11 -19.46 7.63 -7.62
CA MET A 11 -20.45 8.65 -8.00
C MET A 11 -20.28 9.05 -9.47
N GLU A 12 -19.06 9.27 -9.95
CA GLU A 12 -18.80 9.56 -11.37
C GLU A 12 -19.21 8.40 -12.28
N LEU A 13 -18.86 7.17 -11.90
CA LEU A 13 -19.25 5.97 -12.63
C LEU A 13 -20.78 5.79 -12.63
N LEU A 14 -21.46 6.01 -11.50
CA LEU A 14 -22.93 5.96 -11.42
C LEU A 14 -23.56 7.04 -12.32
N ARG A 15 -23.03 8.27 -12.33
CA ARG A 15 -23.48 9.33 -13.24
C ARG A 15 -23.27 8.94 -14.71
N PHE A 16 -22.14 8.34 -15.05
CA PHE A 16 -21.85 7.84 -16.39
C PHE A 16 -22.78 6.70 -16.82
N LEU A 17 -23.02 5.73 -15.95
CA LEU A 17 -23.91 4.59 -16.22
C LEU A 17 -25.36 5.04 -16.43
N LEU A 18 -25.82 6.05 -15.69
CA LEU A 18 -27.15 6.65 -15.90
C LEU A 18 -27.29 7.39 -17.24
N GLN A 19 -26.19 7.79 -17.89
CA GLN A 19 -26.19 8.41 -19.22
C GLN A 19 -26.16 7.40 -20.37
N CYS A 20 -25.77 6.15 -20.10
CA CYS A 20 -25.76 5.09 -21.10
C CYS A 20 -27.20 4.66 -21.44
N GLN A 21 -27.49 4.37 -22.71
CA GLN A 21 -28.80 3.84 -23.15
C GLN A 21 -28.75 2.32 -23.37
N GLY A 22 -29.83 1.61 -23.02
CA GLY A 22 -29.99 0.18 -23.33
C GLY A 22 -29.95 -0.79 -22.15
N GLN A 23 -30.04 -0.31 -20.91
CA GLN A 23 -30.11 -1.15 -19.70
C GLN A 23 -31.57 -1.40 -19.27
N GLU A 24 -31.80 -2.38 -18.40
CA GLU A 24 -33.11 -2.65 -17.82
C GLU A 24 -33.53 -1.52 -16.84
N GLU A 25 -34.81 -1.14 -16.86
CA GLU A 25 -35.39 -0.04 -16.05
C GLU A 25 -35.04 -0.16 -14.55
N ARG A 26 -35.03 -1.39 -14.03
CA ARG A 26 -34.71 -1.71 -12.63
C ARG A 26 -33.28 -1.31 -12.24
N ASN A 27 -32.32 -1.45 -13.16
CA ASN A 27 -30.93 -1.10 -12.87
C ASN A 27 -30.76 0.42 -12.76
N TYR A 28 -31.49 1.19 -13.56
CA TYR A 28 -31.52 2.65 -13.44
C TYR A 28 -32.11 3.11 -12.10
N GLU A 29 -33.16 2.44 -11.61
CA GLU A 29 -33.76 2.74 -10.30
C GLU A 29 -32.80 2.44 -9.14
N GLU A 30 -32.13 1.28 -9.17
CA GLU A 30 -31.15 0.90 -8.15
C GLU A 30 -29.93 1.85 -8.16
N TRP A 31 -29.40 2.21 -9.34
CA TRP A 31 -28.28 3.15 -9.46
C TRP A 31 -28.66 4.57 -9.05
N ARG A 32 -29.86 5.04 -9.40
CA ARG A 32 -30.35 6.37 -8.99
C ARG A 32 -30.54 6.46 -7.48
N SER A 33 -31.11 5.41 -6.86
CA SER A 33 -31.29 5.36 -5.40
C SER A 33 -29.95 5.35 -4.66
N LEU A 34 -28.96 4.63 -5.18
CA LEU A 34 -27.62 4.57 -4.61
C LEU A 34 -26.87 5.91 -4.77
N LEU A 35 -26.99 6.55 -5.93
CA LEU A 35 -26.43 7.88 -6.18
C LEU A 35 -27.09 8.94 -5.28
N GLU A 36 -28.41 8.92 -5.13
CA GLU A 36 -29.16 9.86 -4.26
C GLU A 36 -28.78 9.67 -2.79
N TRP A 37 -28.61 8.43 -2.34
CA TRP A 37 -28.09 8.14 -1.00
C TRP A 37 -26.66 8.70 -0.82
N LEU A 38 -25.77 8.48 -1.80
CA LEU A 38 -24.40 9.01 -1.77
C LEU A 38 -24.38 10.54 -1.78
N GLU A 39 -25.19 11.20 -2.60
CA GLU A 39 -25.28 12.67 -2.66
C GLU A 39 -25.84 13.28 -1.36
N THR A 40 -26.80 12.61 -0.73
CA THR A 40 -27.42 13.05 0.53
C THR A 40 -26.49 12.84 1.71
N ALA A 41 -25.82 11.68 1.76
CA ALA A 41 -24.87 11.35 2.81
C ALA A 41 -23.55 12.12 2.66
N PHE A 42 -23.17 12.51 1.43
CA PHE A 42 -21.90 13.16 1.10
C PHE A 42 -22.08 14.37 0.15
N PRO A 43 -22.71 15.48 0.60
CA PRO A 43 -23.04 16.63 -0.27
C PRO A 43 -21.82 17.31 -0.92
N TYR A 44 -20.64 17.16 -0.30
CA TYR A 44 -19.38 17.75 -0.76
C TYR A 44 -18.73 16.97 -1.91
N ALA A 45 -19.04 15.67 -2.06
CA ALA A 45 -18.56 14.86 -3.19
C ALA A 45 -19.27 15.20 -4.51
N SER A 46 -20.45 15.84 -4.43
CA SER A 46 -21.24 16.26 -5.60
C SER A 46 -20.78 17.60 -6.22
N GLN A 47 -20.02 18.42 -5.49
CA GLN A 47 -19.71 19.81 -5.89
C GLN A 47 -18.60 19.96 -6.94
N ASN A 48 -17.91 18.88 -7.32
CA ASN A 48 -16.67 18.97 -8.11
C ASN A 48 -16.81 18.63 -9.61
N GLY A 49 -18.03 18.44 -10.12
CA GLY A 49 -18.24 18.21 -11.55
C GLY A 49 -18.06 19.44 -12.45
N ASP A 50 -18.07 20.66 -11.89
CA ASP A 50 -18.15 21.91 -12.67
C ASP A 50 -16.98 22.90 -12.43
N ALA A 51 -15.90 22.49 -11.76
CA ALA A 51 -14.71 23.33 -11.62
C ALA A 51 -13.63 22.89 -12.62
N GLU A 52 -13.58 23.56 -13.78
CA GLU A 52 -12.40 23.56 -14.66
C GLU A 52 -11.20 24.18 -13.92
N GLY A 53 -10.54 23.39 -13.10
CA GLY A 53 -9.32 23.73 -12.39
C GLY A 53 -8.65 22.43 -12.00
N ALA A 54 -7.42 22.21 -12.47
CA ALA A 54 -6.64 21.02 -12.18
C ALA A 54 -6.68 20.69 -10.69
N VAL A 55 -7.43 19.65 -10.34
CA VAL A 55 -7.43 19.07 -9.01
C VAL A 55 -6.03 18.50 -8.82
N HIS A 56 -5.28 19.05 -7.87
CA HIS A 56 -4.01 18.44 -7.48
C HIS A 56 -4.30 17.10 -6.81
N PRO A 57 -3.54 16.02 -7.12
CA PRO A 57 -3.74 14.71 -6.51
C PRO A 57 -3.78 14.76 -4.98
N GLU A 58 -2.95 15.61 -4.37
CA GLU A 58 -2.89 15.83 -2.93
C GLU A 58 -4.20 16.37 -2.33
N ASP A 59 -4.96 17.20 -3.08
CA ASP A 59 -6.25 17.71 -2.64
C ASP A 59 -7.34 16.63 -2.72
N GLU A 60 -7.22 15.68 -3.64
CA GLU A 60 -8.11 14.52 -3.77
C GLU A 60 -7.91 13.54 -2.61
N ASP A 61 -6.66 13.18 -2.31
CA ASP A 61 -6.31 12.29 -1.20
C ASP A 61 -6.78 12.84 0.16
N LEU A 62 -6.58 14.14 0.43
CA LEU A 62 -7.06 14.79 1.65
C LEU A 62 -8.59 14.71 1.80
N ARG A 63 -9.32 14.80 0.69
CA ARG A 63 -10.79 14.70 0.70
C ARG A 63 -11.25 13.26 0.94
N GLU A 64 -10.52 12.27 0.41
CA GLU A 64 -10.81 10.85 0.66
C GLU A 64 -10.61 10.45 2.12
N GLU A 65 -9.53 10.91 2.74
CA GLU A 65 -9.25 10.65 4.16
C GLU A 65 -10.36 11.23 5.07
N ASP A 66 -10.83 12.44 4.79
CA ASP A 66 -11.93 13.08 5.53
C ASP A 66 -13.25 12.29 5.38
N MET A 67 -13.53 11.76 4.19
CA MET A 67 -14.71 10.92 3.94
C MET A 67 -14.64 9.60 4.70
N ALA A 68 -13.50 8.90 4.62
CA ALA A 68 -13.27 7.64 5.33
C ALA A 68 -13.43 7.80 6.85
N ARG A 69 -12.91 8.92 7.38
CA ARG A 69 -13.04 9.29 8.79
C ARG A 69 -14.49 9.49 9.22
N LEU A 70 -15.29 10.22 8.43
CA LEU A 70 -16.71 10.46 8.73
C LEU A 70 -17.51 9.15 8.73
N LEU A 71 -17.28 8.29 7.73
CA LEU A 71 -17.93 6.98 7.61
C LEU A 71 -17.62 6.06 8.78
N ALA A 72 -16.34 5.94 9.15
CA ALA A 72 -15.93 5.14 10.29
C ALA A 72 -16.64 5.60 11.57
N LYS A 73 -16.67 6.92 11.82
CA LYS A 73 -17.35 7.52 12.99
C LYS A 73 -18.87 7.32 12.96
N SER A 74 -19.50 7.39 11.79
CA SER A 74 -20.94 7.10 11.64
C SER A 74 -21.24 5.65 12.01
N LYS A 75 -20.49 4.69 11.45
CA LYS A 75 -20.64 3.26 11.76
C LYS A 75 -20.42 2.95 13.25
N MET A 76 -19.48 3.62 13.91
CA MET A 76 -19.27 3.49 15.36
C MET A 76 -20.45 4.03 16.18
N THR A 77 -21.09 5.11 15.71
CA THR A 77 -22.27 5.69 16.37
C THR A 77 -23.49 4.77 16.24
N GLU A 78 -23.62 4.09 15.10
CA GLU A 78 -24.67 3.09 14.84
C GLU A 78 -24.40 1.77 15.58
N ASP A 79 -23.14 1.35 15.68
CA ASP A 79 -22.70 0.09 16.29
C ASP A 79 -21.48 0.32 17.20
N ALA A 80 -21.72 0.38 18.51
CA ALA A 80 -20.66 0.52 19.51
C ALA A 80 -19.65 -0.65 19.50
N GLY A 81 -20.01 -1.80 18.93
CA GLY A 81 -19.12 -2.96 18.76
C GLY A 81 -18.26 -2.91 17.49
N TYR A 82 -18.40 -1.88 16.65
CA TYR A 82 -17.73 -1.79 15.36
C TYR A 82 -16.20 -1.88 15.42
N PRO A 83 -15.49 -1.15 16.33
CA PRO A 83 -14.03 -1.27 16.43
C PRO A 83 -13.56 -2.71 16.73
N GLN A 84 -14.30 -3.42 17.57
CA GLN A 84 -13.97 -4.80 17.93
C GLN A 84 -14.16 -5.77 16.76
N LYS A 85 -15.16 -5.52 15.89
CA LYS A 85 -15.36 -6.30 14.66
C LYS A 85 -14.23 -6.08 13.66
N LEU A 86 -13.78 -4.83 13.48
CA LEU A 86 -12.63 -4.52 12.64
C LEU A 86 -11.37 -5.21 13.17
N LEU A 87 -11.12 -5.13 14.48
CA LEU A 87 -9.99 -5.80 15.11
C LEU A 87 -10.02 -7.32 14.91
N GLN A 88 -11.19 -7.96 15.07
CA GLN A 88 -11.36 -9.40 14.81
C GLN A 88 -11.11 -9.77 13.35
N ARG A 89 -11.52 -8.92 12.40
CA ARG A 89 -11.21 -9.11 10.97
C ARG A 89 -9.69 -9.05 10.74
N ILE A 90 -9.04 -7.98 11.19
CA ILE A 90 -7.59 -7.77 11.01
C ILE A 90 -6.77 -8.94 11.58
N MET A 91 -7.15 -9.44 12.77
CA MET A 91 -6.37 -10.44 13.48
C MET A 91 -6.56 -11.88 12.98
N ASN A 92 -7.68 -12.17 12.30
CA ASN A 92 -8.06 -13.54 11.93
C ASN A 92 -8.15 -13.79 10.42
N GLU A 93 -8.25 -12.74 9.60
CA GLU A 93 -8.30 -12.86 8.14
C GLU A 93 -6.90 -12.65 7.52
N PRO A 94 -6.60 -13.29 6.39
CA PRO A 94 -5.33 -13.09 5.69
C PRO A 94 -5.22 -11.67 5.12
N LEU A 95 -4.04 -11.33 4.61
CA LEU A 95 -3.83 -10.08 3.88
C LEU A 95 -4.83 -10.00 2.71
N SER A 96 -5.67 -8.98 2.74
CA SER A 96 -6.68 -8.71 1.73
C SER A 96 -7.03 -7.22 1.74
N GLU A 97 -7.70 -6.75 0.71
CA GLU A 97 -8.24 -5.39 0.67
C GLU A 97 -9.16 -5.12 1.87
N ALA A 98 -9.94 -6.11 2.31
CA ALA A 98 -10.83 -5.99 3.46
C ALA A 98 -10.08 -5.80 4.79
N THR A 99 -8.91 -6.43 4.98
CA THR A 99 -8.09 -6.25 6.19
C THR A 99 -7.33 -4.93 6.16
N ILE A 100 -6.88 -4.47 4.98
CA ILE A 100 -6.28 -3.14 4.80
C ILE A 100 -7.30 -2.05 5.11
N LEU A 101 -8.50 -2.14 4.54
CA LEU A 101 -9.58 -1.19 4.78
C LEU A 101 -9.99 -1.13 6.26
N ALA A 102 -10.01 -2.29 6.92
CA ALA A 102 -10.29 -2.34 8.35
C ALA A 102 -9.24 -1.59 9.17
N LEU A 103 -7.95 -1.66 8.80
CA LEU A 103 -6.87 -0.92 9.45
C LEU A 103 -6.98 0.59 9.22
N GLU A 104 -7.37 1.01 8.02
CA GLU A 104 -7.62 2.42 7.69
C GLU A 104 -8.76 2.99 8.53
N GLN A 105 -9.91 2.31 8.57
CA GLN A 105 -11.04 2.72 9.38
C GLN A 105 -10.68 2.76 10.87
N LEU A 106 -9.97 1.75 11.36
CA LEU A 106 -9.54 1.68 12.75
C LEU A 106 -8.58 2.82 13.13
N SER A 107 -7.87 3.43 12.18
CA SER A 107 -7.02 4.59 12.45
C SER A 107 -7.80 5.83 12.92
N TYR A 108 -9.09 5.91 12.59
CA TYR A 108 -9.96 7.05 12.89
C TYR A 108 -10.88 6.86 14.10
N LEU A 109 -10.95 5.64 14.63
CA LEU A 109 -11.86 5.27 15.71
C LEU A 109 -11.20 5.40 17.07
N GLU A 110 -11.93 5.93 18.04
CA GLU A 110 -11.48 5.94 19.43
C GLU A 110 -12.10 4.75 20.17
N GLY A 111 -11.33 4.08 21.02
CA GLY A 111 -11.80 2.91 21.76
C GLY A 111 -10.72 2.34 22.65
N GLY A 112 -11.06 2.04 23.91
CA GLY A 112 -10.11 1.47 24.87
C GLY A 112 -9.73 0.04 24.49
N GLY A 113 -8.43 -0.27 24.43
CA GLY A 113 -7.91 -1.62 24.20
C GLY A 113 -7.49 -1.94 22.77
N VAL A 114 -7.77 -1.06 21.79
CA VAL A 114 -7.42 -1.31 20.37
C VAL A 114 -5.90 -1.31 20.18
N ASP A 115 -5.24 -0.28 20.72
CA ASP A 115 -3.80 -0.10 20.57
C ASP A 115 -3.01 -1.22 21.24
N GLU A 116 -3.44 -1.64 22.44
CA GLU A 116 -2.86 -2.76 23.16
C GLU A 116 -3.06 -4.08 22.41
N ALA A 117 -4.24 -4.29 21.82
CA ALA A 117 -4.53 -5.51 21.05
C ALA A 117 -3.71 -5.59 19.77
N LEU A 118 -3.62 -4.50 19.00
CA LEU A 118 -2.78 -4.45 17.79
C LEU A 118 -1.30 -4.64 18.11
N THR A 119 -0.81 -4.02 19.20
CA THR A 119 0.58 -4.17 19.64
C THR A 119 0.89 -5.61 20.06
N ALA A 120 0.01 -6.24 20.84
CA ALA A 120 0.17 -7.64 21.24
C ALA A 120 0.12 -8.59 20.05
N TRP A 121 -0.76 -8.33 19.08
CA TRP A 121 -0.89 -9.13 17.87
C TRP A 121 0.34 -9.02 16.95
N LEU A 122 0.91 -7.82 16.79
CA LEU A 122 2.15 -7.61 16.04
C LEU A 122 3.34 -8.43 16.56
N GLN A 123 3.37 -8.68 17.87
CA GLN A 123 4.42 -9.45 18.54
C GLN A 123 4.20 -10.97 18.46
N GLY A 124 3.13 -11.43 17.82
CA GLY A 124 2.86 -12.85 17.58
C GLY A 124 3.69 -13.44 16.43
N ASP A 125 3.76 -14.77 16.39
CA ASP A 125 4.70 -15.50 15.52
C ASP A 125 4.29 -15.58 14.03
N ASN A 126 3.09 -15.14 13.65
CA ASN A 126 2.55 -15.43 12.30
C ASN A 126 1.68 -14.30 11.71
N VAL A 127 2.21 -13.08 11.67
CA VAL A 127 1.56 -11.95 10.98
C VAL A 127 2.29 -11.66 9.68
N HIS A 128 1.55 -11.58 8.56
CA HIS A 128 2.14 -11.29 7.26
C HIS A 128 2.91 -9.96 7.27
N PRO A 129 4.13 -9.86 6.71
CA PRO A 129 4.98 -8.68 6.83
C PRO A 129 4.36 -7.35 6.39
N LEU A 130 3.59 -7.35 5.30
CA LEU A 130 2.84 -6.16 4.87
C LEU A 130 1.76 -5.76 5.87
N LEU A 131 1.07 -6.74 6.45
CA LEU A 131 0.02 -6.49 7.43
C LEU A 131 0.64 -5.98 8.74
N GLN A 132 1.83 -6.45 9.11
CA GLN A 132 2.63 -5.88 10.20
C GLN A 132 2.93 -4.39 9.94
N PHE A 133 3.41 -4.05 8.75
CA PHE A 133 3.72 -2.66 8.41
C PHE A 133 2.47 -1.76 8.41
N ARG A 134 1.36 -2.20 7.79
CA ARG A 134 0.10 -1.43 7.80
C ARG A 134 -0.43 -1.22 9.21
N THR A 135 -0.26 -2.19 10.09
CA THR A 135 -0.68 -2.07 11.50
C THR A 135 0.19 -1.08 12.27
N LEU A 136 1.49 -1.05 12.00
CA LEU A 136 2.38 -0.01 12.52
C LEU A 136 1.96 1.40 12.05
N GLN A 137 1.58 1.55 10.78
CA GLN A 137 1.04 2.83 10.27
C GLN A 137 -0.26 3.22 11.00
N THR A 138 -1.17 2.27 11.22
CA THR A 138 -2.40 2.50 12.00
C THR A 138 -2.08 2.95 13.42
N LEU A 139 -1.13 2.31 14.10
CA LEU A 139 -0.69 2.72 15.44
C LEU A 139 -0.11 4.13 15.45
N ARG A 140 0.75 4.48 14.47
CA ARG A 140 1.30 5.85 14.33
C ARG A 140 0.20 6.88 14.11
N ARG A 141 -0.76 6.61 13.20
CA ARG A 141 -1.92 7.50 12.95
C ARG A 141 -2.79 7.71 14.18
N ARG A 142 -2.91 6.67 15.02
CA ARG A 142 -3.63 6.73 16.31
C ARG A 142 -2.85 7.45 17.42
N GLY A 143 -1.62 7.90 17.13
CA GLY A 143 -0.79 8.66 18.07
C GLY A 143 -0.02 7.81 19.06
N MET A 144 0.07 6.49 18.84
CA MET A 144 0.88 5.61 19.68
C MET A 144 2.36 5.94 19.54
N GLN A 145 3.09 5.77 20.64
CA GLN A 145 4.53 5.98 20.74
C GLN A 145 5.20 4.78 21.42
N GLY A 146 6.50 4.61 21.17
CA GLY A 146 7.32 3.57 21.77
C GLY A 146 7.66 2.47 20.78
N THR A 147 8.13 1.34 21.30
CA THR A 147 8.76 0.30 20.48
C THR A 147 7.91 -0.96 20.39
N VAL A 148 7.86 -1.56 19.20
CA VAL A 148 7.29 -2.89 18.95
C VAL A 148 8.39 -3.84 18.48
N ASN A 149 8.41 -5.05 19.03
CA ASN A 149 9.27 -6.12 18.57
C ASN A 149 8.57 -6.91 17.46
N LEU A 150 9.16 -6.97 16.28
CA LEU A 150 8.67 -7.75 15.15
C LEU A 150 9.59 -8.93 14.89
N ILE A 151 9.00 -10.09 14.58
CA ILE A 151 9.75 -11.25 14.10
C ILE A 151 9.89 -11.13 12.58
N ARG A 152 11.12 -11.09 12.07
CA ARG A 152 11.44 -11.09 10.64
C ARG A 152 12.28 -12.33 10.33
N GLY A 153 11.64 -13.45 10.02
CA GLY A 153 12.34 -14.73 9.85
C GLY A 153 13.03 -15.19 11.14
N HIS A 154 14.36 -15.15 11.19
CA HIS A 154 15.14 -15.55 12.37
C HIS A 154 15.62 -14.38 13.24
N GLU A 155 15.34 -13.14 12.84
CA GLU A 155 15.72 -11.95 13.59
C GLU A 155 14.51 -11.32 14.29
N THR A 156 14.80 -10.57 15.36
CA THR A 156 13.84 -9.69 16.04
C THR A 156 14.20 -8.24 15.71
N ALA A 157 13.33 -7.56 14.97
CA ALA A 157 13.44 -6.15 14.66
C ALA A 157 12.74 -5.32 15.74
N ILE A 158 13.39 -4.26 16.21
CA ILE A 158 12.79 -3.28 17.13
C ILE A 158 12.40 -2.06 16.30
N VAL A 159 11.12 -1.71 16.30
CA VAL A 159 10.58 -0.60 15.52
C VAL A 159 9.98 0.45 16.44
N GLU A 160 10.38 1.72 16.28
CA GLU A 160 9.77 2.88 16.94
C GLU A 160 8.52 3.31 16.15
N ILE A 161 7.34 3.22 16.78
CA ILE A 161 6.04 3.46 16.12
C ILE A 161 5.99 4.86 15.51
N GLU A 162 6.49 5.86 16.23
CA GLU A 162 6.51 7.26 15.81
C GLU A 162 7.35 7.54 14.54
N SER A 163 8.27 6.64 14.19
CA SER A 163 9.16 6.77 13.03
C SER A 163 8.64 6.03 11.77
N VAL A 164 7.54 5.29 11.89
CA VAL A 164 6.99 4.45 10.80
C VAL A 164 6.45 5.33 9.68
N PRO A 165 7.00 5.30 8.45
CA PRO A 165 6.54 6.15 7.34
C PRO A 165 5.02 6.02 7.09
N LEU A 166 4.30 7.15 6.99
CA LEU A 166 2.87 7.16 6.66
C LEU A 166 2.64 7.28 5.16
N GLN A 167 3.52 8.00 4.47
CA GLN A 167 3.49 8.23 3.03
C GLN A 167 4.84 7.86 2.41
N THR A 168 4.93 7.85 1.08
CA THR A 168 6.14 7.43 0.36
C THR A 168 7.32 8.37 0.64
N GLU A 169 7.02 9.65 0.83
CA GLU A 169 7.96 10.75 1.05
C GLU A 169 8.56 10.72 2.47
N ASP A 170 7.90 10.03 3.40
CA ASP A 170 8.40 9.80 4.76
C ASP A 170 9.55 8.77 4.80
N PHE A 171 9.74 7.97 3.75
CA PHE A 171 10.85 7.03 3.69
C PHE A 171 12.19 7.75 3.48
N PRO A 172 13.31 7.18 3.98
CA PRO A 172 14.63 7.74 3.70
C PRO A 172 14.94 7.78 2.19
N PRO A 173 15.75 8.74 1.72
CA PRO A 173 16.00 8.97 0.28
C PRO A 173 16.52 7.74 -0.48
N GLN A 174 17.26 6.86 0.19
CA GLN A 174 17.79 5.63 -0.41
C GLN A 174 16.69 4.74 -1.00
N VAL A 175 15.49 4.79 -0.43
CA VAL A 175 14.32 4.08 -0.95
C VAL A 175 13.87 4.65 -2.30
N SER A 176 13.75 5.98 -2.43
CA SER A 176 13.35 6.62 -3.69
C SER A 176 14.46 6.51 -4.75
N GLN A 177 15.72 6.60 -4.32
CA GLN A 177 16.90 6.52 -5.18
C GLN A 177 17.04 5.20 -5.95
N VAL A 178 16.48 4.09 -5.43
CA VAL A 178 16.39 2.84 -6.20
C VAL A 178 15.40 2.98 -7.35
N LEU A 179 14.24 3.61 -7.12
CA LEU A 179 13.24 3.85 -8.17
C LEU A 179 13.71 4.87 -9.20
N GLU A 180 14.41 5.93 -8.77
CA GLU A 180 15.01 6.93 -9.67
C GLU A 180 15.94 6.27 -10.69
N ARG A 181 16.80 5.33 -10.24
CA ARG A 181 17.68 4.55 -11.13
C ARG A 181 16.91 3.67 -12.10
N VAL A 182 15.80 3.07 -11.67
CA VAL A 182 14.93 2.30 -12.58
C VAL A 182 14.25 3.22 -13.59
N ALA A 183 13.80 4.39 -13.16
CA ALA A 183 13.19 5.39 -14.02
C ALA A 183 14.14 5.84 -15.14
N GLU A 184 15.40 6.11 -14.80
CA GLU A 184 16.45 6.48 -15.77
C GLU A 184 16.60 5.46 -16.92
N GLN A 185 16.37 4.17 -16.65
CA GLN A 185 16.49 3.11 -17.66
C GLN A 185 15.18 2.79 -18.38
N ALA A 186 14.03 2.92 -17.71
CA ALA A 186 12.77 2.32 -18.16
C ALA A 186 11.59 3.29 -18.32
N GLU A 187 11.55 4.45 -17.66
CA GLU A 187 10.33 5.28 -17.60
C GLU A 187 9.82 5.69 -18.98
N VAL A 188 10.73 6.10 -19.87
CA VAL A 188 10.40 6.60 -21.21
C VAL A 188 10.12 5.47 -22.20
N HIS A 189 10.85 4.36 -22.11
CA HIS A 189 10.85 3.30 -23.13
C HIS A 189 9.99 2.10 -22.74
N GLU A 190 9.79 1.87 -21.45
CA GLU A 190 9.07 0.75 -20.86
C GLU A 190 8.16 1.21 -19.68
N PRO A 191 7.20 2.12 -19.90
CA PRO A 191 6.40 2.73 -18.82
C PRO A 191 5.61 1.71 -18.00
N THR A 192 5.16 0.61 -18.61
CA THR A 192 4.51 -0.48 -17.90
C THR A 192 5.44 -1.17 -16.92
N LEU A 193 6.70 -1.40 -17.30
CA LEU A 193 7.70 -1.98 -16.40
C LEU A 193 7.94 -1.07 -15.21
N TYR A 194 8.09 0.24 -15.46
CA TYR A 194 8.34 1.20 -14.40
C TYR A 194 7.18 1.25 -13.38
N TYR A 195 5.93 1.29 -13.84
CA TYR A 195 4.75 1.24 -12.97
C TYR A 195 4.76 0.00 -12.05
N PHE A 196 5.01 -1.18 -12.61
CA PHE A 196 5.10 -2.41 -11.80
C PHE A 196 6.30 -2.41 -10.84
N ALA A 197 7.42 -1.80 -11.24
CA ALA A 197 8.59 -1.66 -10.38
C ALA A 197 8.29 -0.75 -9.17
N GLN A 198 7.57 0.36 -9.36
CA GLN A 198 7.15 1.26 -8.28
C GLN A 198 6.30 0.52 -7.25
N GLU A 199 5.24 -0.17 -7.68
CA GLU A 199 4.34 -0.89 -6.78
C GLU A 199 5.08 -2.02 -6.05
N LEU A 200 5.85 -2.84 -6.79
CA LEU A 200 6.58 -3.97 -6.21
C LEU A 200 7.62 -3.49 -5.19
N TRP A 201 8.35 -2.42 -5.50
CA TRP A 201 9.36 -1.87 -4.60
C TRP A 201 8.74 -1.32 -3.32
N GLY A 202 7.66 -0.55 -3.43
CA GLY A 202 6.94 -0.01 -2.28
C GLY A 202 6.50 -1.12 -1.33
N GLN A 203 5.84 -2.15 -1.86
CA GLN A 203 5.43 -3.31 -1.05
C GLN A 203 6.63 -4.09 -0.48
N PHE A 204 7.68 -4.30 -1.28
CA PHE A 204 8.87 -4.98 -0.81
C PHE A 204 9.50 -4.25 0.37
N VAL A 205 9.73 -2.95 0.27
CA VAL A 205 10.31 -2.11 1.33
C VAL A 205 9.46 -2.15 2.60
N MET A 206 8.13 -2.04 2.47
CA MET A 206 7.20 -2.19 3.60
C MET A 206 7.34 -3.56 4.27
N SER A 207 7.47 -4.63 3.48
CA SER A 207 7.57 -5.99 3.99
C SER A 207 8.86 -6.23 4.79
N ILE A 208 9.96 -5.57 4.41
CA ILE A 208 11.25 -5.70 5.10
C ILE A 208 11.48 -4.61 6.15
N TYR A 209 10.56 -3.69 6.37
CA TYR A 209 10.77 -2.55 7.28
C TYR A 209 11.23 -2.99 8.67
N GLY A 210 12.31 -2.36 9.16
CA GLY A 210 12.97 -2.69 10.43
C GLY A 210 13.96 -3.86 10.40
N SER A 211 13.97 -4.66 9.33
CA SER A 211 14.91 -5.78 9.15
C SER A 211 16.36 -5.32 8.97
N GLU A 212 17.31 -6.26 9.07
CA GLU A 212 18.70 -6.01 8.68
C GLU A 212 18.82 -5.63 7.19
N GLU A 213 18.01 -6.23 6.31
CA GLU A 213 18.03 -5.94 4.88
C GLU A 213 17.57 -4.50 4.58
N TYR A 214 16.53 -4.04 5.28
CA TYR A 214 16.09 -2.65 5.20
C TYR A 214 17.20 -1.69 5.63
N ARG A 215 17.87 -1.96 6.75
CA ARG A 215 19.00 -1.15 7.23
C ARG A 215 20.16 -1.12 6.23
N LYS A 216 20.47 -2.24 5.57
CA LYS A 216 21.49 -2.29 4.50
C LYS A 216 21.16 -1.39 3.32
N ILE A 217 19.89 -1.29 2.93
CA ILE A 217 19.46 -0.35 1.88
C ILE A 217 19.68 1.09 2.34
N LEU A 218 19.35 1.41 3.60
CA LEU A 218 19.52 2.77 4.13
C LEU A 218 21.00 3.18 4.25
N ASP A 219 21.85 2.25 4.66
CA ASP A 219 23.31 2.47 4.79
C ASP A 219 24.05 2.26 3.45
N GLY A 220 23.33 1.92 2.38
CA GLY A 220 23.87 1.53 1.10
C GLY A 220 24.53 2.69 0.35
N GLU A 221 25.73 2.45 -0.17
CA GLU A 221 26.36 3.31 -1.16
C GLU A 221 25.72 3.11 -2.55
N ASP A 222 26.01 4.00 -3.50
CA ASP A 222 25.43 3.99 -4.84
C ASP A 222 25.46 2.61 -5.52
N ALA A 223 26.56 1.87 -5.39
CA ALA A 223 26.70 0.54 -5.96
C ALA A 223 25.66 -0.47 -5.42
N LEU A 224 25.28 -0.37 -4.14
CA LEU A 224 24.24 -1.24 -3.58
C LEU A 224 22.86 -0.83 -4.10
N LEU A 225 22.61 0.46 -4.28
CA LEU A 225 21.36 0.97 -4.84
C LEU A 225 21.21 0.57 -6.32
N ASP A 226 22.30 0.62 -7.09
CA ASP A 226 22.35 0.13 -8.47
C ASP A 226 22.03 -1.38 -8.54
N ILE A 227 22.54 -2.15 -7.58
CA ILE A 227 22.26 -3.59 -7.46
C ILE A 227 20.77 -3.85 -7.23
N TRP A 228 20.14 -3.12 -6.30
CA TRP A 228 18.70 -3.25 -6.03
C TRP A 228 17.86 -2.80 -7.22
N ALA A 229 18.21 -1.68 -7.86
CA ALA A 229 17.52 -1.17 -9.05
C ALA A 229 17.59 -2.17 -10.22
N GLY A 230 18.78 -2.69 -10.50
CA GLY A 230 18.97 -3.71 -11.52
C GLY A 230 18.24 -5.01 -11.21
N ALA A 231 18.25 -5.47 -9.96
CA ALA A 231 17.53 -6.67 -9.56
C ALA A 231 16.02 -6.51 -9.69
N LEU A 232 15.49 -5.34 -9.32
CA LEU A 232 14.09 -4.97 -9.47
C LEU A 232 13.68 -4.93 -10.94
N HIS A 233 14.43 -4.22 -11.79
CA HIS A 233 14.20 -4.18 -13.22
C HIS A 233 14.22 -5.60 -13.82
N GLN A 234 15.23 -6.41 -13.50
CA GLN A 234 15.34 -7.77 -14.01
C GLN A 234 14.14 -8.63 -13.58
N PHE A 235 13.71 -8.52 -12.33
CA PHE A 235 12.60 -9.31 -11.82
C PHE A 235 11.27 -8.94 -12.49
N VAL A 236 10.99 -7.64 -12.65
CA VAL A 236 9.77 -7.17 -13.30
C VAL A 236 9.79 -7.51 -14.79
N SER A 237 10.91 -7.28 -15.49
CA SER A 237 11.06 -7.64 -16.90
C SER A 237 10.86 -9.14 -17.13
N GLU A 238 11.45 -10.00 -16.29
CA GLU A 238 11.25 -11.45 -16.36
C GLU A 238 9.78 -11.84 -16.11
N SER A 239 9.11 -11.17 -15.18
CA SER A 239 7.70 -11.42 -14.86
C SER A 239 6.75 -11.03 -16.00
N LEU A 240 7.06 -9.95 -16.74
CA LEU A 240 6.26 -9.48 -17.88
C LEU A 240 6.56 -10.27 -19.16
N ASN A 241 7.84 -10.55 -19.43
CA ASN A 241 8.29 -11.10 -20.70
C ASN A 241 8.56 -12.62 -20.66
N GLY A 242 8.56 -13.23 -19.47
CA GLY A 242 8.84 -14.65 -19.26
C GLY A 242 10.29 -15.06 -19.53
N THR A 243 11.19 -14.11 -19.79
CA THR A 243 12.60 -14.36 -20.12
C THR A 243 13.52 -13.55 -19.23
N ARG A 244 14.58 -14.20 -18.74
CA ARG A 244 15.61 -13.57 -17.91
C ARG A 244 16.78 -13.13 -18.77
N GLN A 245 17.12 -11.85 -18.74
CA GLN A 245 18.19 -11.22 -19.54
C GLN A 245 19.24 -10.57 -18.62
N GLU A 246 19.74 -11.35 -17.67
CA GLU A 246 20.58 -10.88 -16.55
C GLU A 246 21.80 -10.08 -17.00
N GLU A 247 22.50 -10.52 -18.03
CA GLU A 247 23.73 -9.86 -18.49
C GLU A 247 23.46 -8.46 -19.05
N GLU A 248 22.37 -8.31 -19.79
CA GLU A 248 21.94 -7.03 -20.34
C GLU A 248 21.50 -6.08 -19.24
N THR A 249 20.62 -6.54 -18.34
CA THR A 249 20.17 -5.71 -17.21
C THR A 249 21.35 -5.33 -16.32
N ARG A 250 22.26 -6.23 -15.96
CA ARG A 250 23.46 -5.86 -15.18
C ARG A 250 24.31 -4.79 -15.90
N GLY A 251 24.42 -4.89 -17.22
CA GLY A 251 25.13 -3.90 -18.04
C GLY A 251 24.53 -2.50 -17.94
N MET A 252 23.20 -2.38 -17.96
CA MET A 252 22.48 -1.10 -17.85
C MET A 252 22.78 -0.36 -16.53
N TYR A 253 22.90 -1.10 -15.42
CA TYR A 253 23.15 -0.55 -14.08
C TYR A 253 24.63 -0.58 -13.67
N GLY A 254 25.56 -0.84 -14.60
CA GLY A 254 27.00 -0.86 -14.28
C GLY A 254 27.44 -1.98 -13.33
N ILE A 255 26.63 -3.03 -13.18
CA ILE A 255 26.86 -4.12 -12.22
C ILE A 255 27.92 -5.09 -12.77
N THR A 256 29.13 -4.97 -12.24
CA THR A 256 30.27 -5.80 -12.64
C THR A 256 30.17 -7.24 -12.12
N ASP A 257 31.04 -8.13 -12.60
CA ASP A 257 31.09 -9.52 -12.14
C ASP A 257 31.42 -9.68 -10.65
N GLY A 258 32.16 -8.72 -10.06
CA GLY A 258 32.42 -8.70 -8.62
C GLY A 258 31.15 -8.47 -7.78
N MET A 259 30.12 -7.87 -8.37
CA MET A 259 28.84 -7.53 -7.71
C MET A 259 27.75 -8.59 -7.96
N ARG A 260 28.02 -9.57 -8.83
CA ARG A 260 27.02 -10.55 -9.28
C ARG A 260 26.37 -11.33 -8.14
N PHE A 261 27.12 -11.68 -7.10
CA PHE A 261 26.58 -12.40 -5.96
C PHE A 261 25.55 -11.56 -5.18
N GLN A 262 25.82 -10.26 -5.00
CA GLN A 262 24.90 -9.34 -4.32
C GLN A 262 23.64 -9.11 -5.16
N PHE A 263 23.79 -8.95 -6.47
CA PHE A 263 22.67 -8.90 -7.42
C PHE A 263 21.77 -10.13 -7.35
N GLU A 264 22.36 -11.34 -7.35
CA GLU A 264 21.61 -12.58 -7.17
C GLU A 264 20.90 -12.64 -5.81
N GLY A 265 21.53 -12.08 -4.76
CA GLY A 265 20.91 -11.93 -3.44
C GLY A 265 19.66 -11.06 -3.48
N ALA A 266 19.78 -9.84 -4.00
CA ALA A 266 18.67 -8.90 -4.14
C ALA A 266 17.53 -9.47 -5.00
N TYR A 267 17.87 -10.06 -6.15
CA TYR A 267 16.89 -10.70 -7.04
C TYR A 267 16.14 -11.84 -6.33
N ARG A 268 16.84 -12.67 -5.54
CA ARG A 268 16.21 -13.75 -4.76
C ARG A 268 15.33 -13.21 -3.62
N ALA A 269 15.70 -12.10 -3.00
CA ALA A 269 14.89 -11.46 -1.98
C ALA A 269 13.55 -10.99 -2.57
N LEU A 270 13.57 -10.29 -3.71
CA LEU A 270 12.37 -9.88 -4.44
C LEU A 270 11.51 -11.08 -4.85
N LYS A 271 12.13 -12.11 -5.42
CA LYS A 271 11.43 -13.35 -5.81
C LYS A 271 10.82 -14.09 -4.62
N GLY A 272 11.53 -14.12 -3.50
CA GLY A 272 11.06 -14.70 -2.24
C GLY A 272 9.84 -13.95 -1.70
N PHE A 273 9.90 -12.62 -1.70
CA PHE A 273 8.79 -11.75 -1.31
C PHE A 273 7.53 -12.06 -2.13
N VAL A 274 7.61 -12.03 -3.47
CA VAL A 274 6.44 -12.30 -4.33
C VAL A 274 5.89 -13.71 -4.12
N LYS A 275 6.76 -14.70 -3.91
CA LYS A 275 6.33 -16.07 -3.63
C LYS A 275 5.53 -16.15 -2.32
N THR A 276 5.97 -15.47 -1.27
CA THR A 276 5.26 -15.44 0.02
C THR A 276 3.95 -14.68 -0.09
N SER A 277 3.94 -13.51 -0.75
CA SER A 277 2.74 -12.68 -0.92
C SER A 277 1.68 -13.30 -1.83
N LEU A 278 2.05 -14.21 -2.74
CA LEU A 278 1.10 -14.94 -3.60
C LEU A 278 0.58 -16.25 -2.99
N LEU A 279 1.30 -16.83 -2.01
CA LEU A 279 0.99 -18.16 -1.45
C LEU A 279 0.16 -18.13 -0.16
N ASP A 280 -0.12 -16.95 0.41
CA ASP A 280 -1.01 -16.80 1.57
C ASP A 280 -2.52 -16.83 1.20
N LYS A 281 -2.88 -17.63 0.19
CA LYS A 281 -4.28 -17.92 -0.19
C LYS A 281 -4.80 -19.21 0.46
#